data_AF-A0A7C0YSS0-F1
#
_entry.id   AF-A0A7C0YSS0-F1
#
_cell.length_a   1.000
_cell.length_b   1.000
_cell.length_c   1.000
_cell.angle_alpha   90.00
_cell.angle_beta   90.00
_cell.angle_gamma   90.00
#
_symmetry.space_group_name_H-M   'P 1'
#
loop_
_entity.id
_entity.type
_entity.pdbx_description
1 polymer ?
#
loop_
_entity_poly.entity_id
_entity_poly.type
_entity_poly.pdbx_seq_one_letter_code
_entity_poly.pdbx_strand_id
1 'polypeptide(L)'
;MSQRREVFKLIEKETGLLGLIVRPLSGKLLPPTIPEKEGILDREKFLSISGRGRKIQLELKEKYNLKDYLSPAGGCRLTIPEFSNRLKEEMEYKDIDLRDVHLLKYGRHFRLPGGSKLIVGRNKEENEIIYTYAKEDEYLLSPKNVKGPISLLKERKEEDLLLSAKITLSYSDANANEEIKIFTKRSIIKIIDVPYIDKSNFKALMV
;
A
#
# COMPACT_ATOMS: atom_id res chain seq x y z
N MET A 1 16.48 -0.20 -14.05
CA MET A 1 16.04 -1.62 -14.11
C MET A 1 17.23 -2.55 -13.92
N SER A 2 17.10 -3.55 -13.06
CA SER A 2 18.17 -4.49 -12.68
C SER A 2 18.46 -5.58 -13.72
N GLN A 3 17.55 -5.83 -14.65
CA GLN A 3 17.69 -6.90 -15.66
C GLN A 3 18.39 -6.43 -16.94
N ARG A 4 19.65 -6.02 -16.83
CA ARG A 4 20.52 -5.65 -17.97
C ARG A 4 21.84 -6.41 -17.87
N ARG A 5 22.44 -6.80 -19.01
CA ARG A 5 23.71 -7.55 -19.05
C ARG A 5 24.83 -6.86 -18.26
N GLU A 6 24.92 -5.54 -18.38
CA GLU A 6 25.90 -4.72 -17.66
C GLU A 6 25.70 -4.81 -16.13
N VAL A 7 24.44 -4.78 -15.69
CA VAL A 7 24.06 -4.85 -14.28
C VAL A 7 24.30 -6.26 -13.72
N PHE A 8 24.17 -7.31 -14.53
CA PHE A 8 24.48 -8.68 -14.08
C PHE A 8 25.93 -8.84 -13.64
N LYS A 9 26.88 -8.31 -14.41
CA LYS A 9 28.31 -8.33 -14.04
C LYS A 9 28.58 -7.54 -12.76
N LEU A 10 27.92 -6.39 -12.62
CA LEU A 10 28.04 -5.57 -11.42
C LEU A 10 27.50 -6.33 -10.19
N ILE A 11 26.30 -6.90 -10.26
CA ILE A 11 25.70 -7.68 -9.16
C ILE A 11 26.63 -8.82 -8.75
N GLU A 12 27.14 -9.58 -9.72
CA GLU A 12 28.04 -10.70 -9.46
C GLU A 12 29.32 -10.26 -8.76
N LYS A 13 29.88 -9.10 -9.14
CA LYS A 13 31.05 -8.53 -8.49
C LYS A 13 30.75 -8.07 -7.06
N GLU A 14 29.71 -7.27 -6.86
CA GLU A 14 29.34 -6.70 -5.55
C GLU A 14 28.91 -7.77 -4.54
N THR A 15 28.34 -8.88 -5.02
CA THR A 15 27.94 -10.01 -4.17
C THR A 15 29.05 -11.05 -3.96
N GLY A 16 30.20 -10.92 -4.64
CA GLY A 16 31.27 -11.92 -4.60
C GLY A 16 30.92 -13.25 -5.28
N LEU A 17 29.87 -13.27 -6.12
CA LEU A 17 29.34 -14.46 -6.78
C LEU A 17 29.67 -14.50 -8.29
N LEU A 18 30.86 -14.01 -8.66
CA LEU A 18 31.33 -13.97 -10.04
C LEU A 18 31.22 -15.33 -10.72
N GLY A 19 30.42 -15.39 -11.79
CA GLY A 19 30.22 -16.62 -12.56
C GLY A 19 29.40 -17.71 -11.85
N LEU A 20 28.86 -17.47 -10.65
CA LEU A 20 28.06 -18.46 -9.90
C LEU A 20 26.54 -18.23 -10.01
N ILE A 21 26.10 -17.03 -10.39
CA ILE A 21 24.67 -16.69 -10.47
C ILE A 21 24.03 -17.28 -11.73
N VAL A 22 23.35 -18.41 -11.56
CA VAL A 22 22.60 -19.10 -12.62
C VAL A 22 21.28 -18.40 -12.90
N ARG A 23 20.91 -18.29 -14.18
CA ARG A 23 19.66 -17.64 -14.62
C ARG A 23 18.89 -18.56 -15.58
N PRO A 24 18.21 -19.61 -15.08
CA PRO A 24 17.71 -20.72 -15.92
C PRO A 24 16.72 -20.30 -17.02
N LEU A 25 15.92 -19.26 -16.77
CA LEU A 25 14.92 -18.77 -17.73
C LEU A 25 15.53 -18.04 -18.94
N SER A 26 16.73 -17.47 -18.79
CA SER A 26 17.43 -16.71 -19.84
C SER A 26 18.83 -17.26 -20.13
N GLY A 27 19.18 -18.41 -19.55
CA GLY A 27 20.55 -18.94 -19.53
C GLY A 27 21.12 -19.20 -20.92
N LYS A 28 20.28 -19.62 -21.88
CA LYS A 28 20.69 -19.82 -23.28
C LYS A 28 21.12 -18.52 -23.99
N LEU A 29 20.76 -17.36 -23.44
CA LEU A 29 21.11 -16.03 -23.96
C LEU A 29 22.36 -15.42 -23.31
N LEU A 30 22.94 -16.10 -22.32
CA LEU A 30 24.04 -15.61 -21.50
C LEU A 30 25.23 -16.57 -21.57
N PRO A 31 26.46 -16.10 -21.29
CA PRO A 31 27.62 -16.99 -21.14
C PRO A 31 27.37 -18.05 -20.06
N PRO A 32 27.91 -19.27 -20.20
CA PRO A 32 27.75 -20.31 -19.21
C PRO A 32 28.44 -19.94 -17.89
N THR A 33 27.73 -20.18 -16.80
CA THR A 33 28.23 -20.03 -15.42
C THR A 33 29.13 -21.21 -15.02
N ILE A 34 29.85 -21.08 -13.91
CA ILE A 34 30.72 -22.14 -13.35
C ILE A 34 29.90 -23.43 -13.09
N PRO A 35 28.71 -23.39 -12.44
CA PRO A 35 27.89 -24.60 -12.27
C PRO A 35 27.46 -25.28 -13.57
N GLU A 36 27.30 -24.52 -14.66
CA GLU A 36 27.01 -25.09 -15.98
C GLU A 36 28.25 -25.74 -16.61
N LYS A 37 29.43 -25.14 -16.45
CA LYS A 37 30.69 -25.66 -16.99
C LYS A 37 31.16 -26.91 -16.26
N GLU A 38 30.94 -26.98 -14.95
CA GLU A 38 31.31 -28.12 -14.11
C GLU A 38 30.29 -29.27 -14.18
N GLY A 39 29.21 -29.10 -14.96
CA GLY A 39 28.19 -30.13 -15.13
C GLY A 39 27.25 -30.31 -13.92
N ILE A 40 27.32 -29.42 -12.93
CA ILE A 40 26.40 -29.39 -11.78
C ILE A 40 24.97 -29.12 -12.28
N LEU A 41 24.84 -28.27 -13.30
CA LEU A 41 23.58 -27.96 -13.94
C LEU A 41 23.63 -28.26 -15.43
N ASP A 42 22.61 -28.96 -15.91
CA ASP A 42 22.40 -29.24 -17.32
C ASP A 42 21.82 -28.00 -18.04
N ARG A 43 22.68 -27.30 -18.78
CA ARG A 43 22.34 -26.11 -19.55
C ARG A 43 21.31 -26.37 -20.65
N GLU A 44 21.17 -27.60 -21.15
CA GLU A 44 20.20 -27.90 -22.21
C GLU A 44 18.76 -27.75 -21.73
N LYS A 45 18.53 -27.91 -20.42
CA LYS A 45 17.24 -27.68 -19.77
C LYS A 45 16.90 -26.20 -19.61
N PHE A 46 17.83 -25.28 -19.87
CA PHE A 46 17.58 -23.85 -19.73
C PHE A 46 16.77 -23.30 -20.91
N LEU A 47 16.21 -22.10 -20.70
CA LEU A 47 15.38 -21.41 -21.68
C LEU A 47 16.10 -20.19 -22.25
N SER A 48 15.49 -19.62 -23.30
CA SER A 48 15.95 -18.43 -24.01
C SER A 48 14.96 -17.28 -23.88
N ILE A 49 14.31 -17.12 -22.72
CA ILE A 49 13.33 -16.06 -22.50
C ILE A 49 14.03 -14.69 -22.50
N SER A 50 13.53 -13.78 -23.34
CA SER A 50 13.96 -12.38 -23.39
C SER A 50 12.77 -11.44 -23.57
N GLY A 51 13.00 -10.16 -23.24
CA GLY A 51 11.98 -9.12 -23.35
C GLY A 51 10.91 -9.21 -22.24
N ARG A 52 9.74 -8.63 -22.51
CA ARG A 52 8.60 -8.56 -21.57
C ARG A 52 7.45 -9.49 -21.93
N GLY A 53 7.58 -10.25 -23.01
CA GLY A 53 6.56 -11.19 -23.47
C GLY A 53 6.38 -12.34 -22.48
N ARG A 54 5.13 -12.76 -22.25
CA ARG A 54 4.79 -13.81 -21.28
C ARG A 54 4.36 -15.14 -21.90
N LYS A 55 4.34 -15.24 -23.23
CA LYS A 55 3.88 -16.43 -23.95
C LYS A 55 4.53 -17.73 -23.41
N ILE A 56 5.86 -17.77 -23.37
CA ILE A 56 6.63 -18.92 -22.86
C ILE A 56 6.30 -19.19 -21.38
N GLN A 57 6.15 -18.16 -20.55
CA GLN A 57 5.81 -18.35 -19.13
C GLN A 57 4.43 -18.98 -18.93
N LEU A 58 3.46 -18.62 -19.78
CA LEU A 58 2.10 -19.20 -19.76
C LEU A 58 2.11 -20.64 -20.26
N GLU A 59 2.87 -20.95 -21.32
CA GLU A 59 3.06 -22.33 -21.80
C GLU A 59 3.71 -23.22 -20.72
N LEU A 60 4.71 -22.71 -20.00
CA LEU A 60 5.34 -23.44 -18.88
C LEU A 60 4.36 -23.68 -17.74
N LYS A 61 3.50 -22.69 -17.44
CA LYS A 61 2.45 -22.84 -16.42
C LYS A 61 1.53 -24.02 -16.75
N GLU A 62 1.07 -24.10 -18.01
CA GLU A 62 0.24 -25.22 -18.47
C GLU A 62 1.02 -26.54 -18.40
N LYS A 63 2.26 -26.56 -18.91
CA LYS A 63 3.13 -27.74 -18.91
C LYS A 63 3.39 -28.31 -17.51
N TYR A 64 3.59 -27.45 -16.52
CA TYR A 64 3.85 -27.85 -15.13
C TYR A 64 2.59 -27.91 -14.26
N ASN A 65 1.40 -27.72 -14.85
CA ASN A 65 0.11 -27.70 -14.14
C ASN A 65 0.10 -26.74 -12.93
N LEU A 66 0.70 -25.55 -13.10
CA LEU A 66 0.75 -24.51 -12.07
C LEU A 66 -0.62 -23.80 -12.00
N LYS A 67 -1.38 -24.10 -10.95
CA LYS A 67 -2.73 -23.55 -10.76
C LYS A 67 -2.70 -22.10 -10.26
N ASP A 68 -1.82 -21.81 -9.31
CA ASP A 68 -1.61 -20.46 -8.77
C ASP A 68 -0.35 -19.82 -9.34
N TYR A 69 -0.51 -18.62 -9.89
CA TYR A 69 0.59 -17.78 -10.37
C TYR A 69 0.15 -16.33 -10.32
N LEU A 70 1.11 -15.45 -10.02
CA LEU A 70 0.82 -14.04 -9.91
C LEU A 70 0.56 -13.43 -11.30
N SER A 71 -0.53 -12.68 -11.40
CA SER A 71 -0.71 -11.70 -12.47
C SER A 71 0.41 -10.66 -12.37
N PRO A 72 0.76 -9.96 -13.47
CA PRO A 72 1.90 -9.06 -13.44
C PRO A 72 1.62 -7.96 -12.40
N ALA A 73 2.46 -7.91 -11.36
CA ALA A 73 2.30 -6.94 -10.29
C ALA A 73 2.52 -5.52 -10.84
N GLY A 74 1.68 -4.57 -10.42
CA GLY A 74 1.76 -3.15 -10.76
C GLY A 74 2.93 -2.42 -10.09
N GLY A 75 4.12 -3.04 -10.05
CA GLY A 75 5.29 -2.55 -9.34
C GLY A 75 5.21 -2.78 -7.82
N CYS A 76 6.33 -2.57 -7.13
CA CYS A 76 6.38 -2.60 -5.68
C CYS A 76 5.78 -1.29 -5.13
N ARG A 77 4.85 -1.36 -4.18
CA ARG A 77 4.27 -0.14 -3.57
C ARG A 77 5.30 0.73 -2.86
N LEU A 78 6.44 0.16 -2.44
CA LEU A 78 7.57 0.89 -1.87
C LEU A 78 8.33 1.74 -2.91
N THR A 79 8.01 1.64 -4.19
CA THR A 79 8.52 2.58 -5.20
C THR A 79 7.58 3.77 -5.42
N ILE A 80 6.43 3.81 -4.73
CA ILE A 80 5.50 4.94 -4.75
C ILE A 80 5.86 5.84 -3.55
N PRO A 81 6.37 7.07 -3.77
CA PRO A 81 6.84 7.94 -2.69
C PRO A 81 5.77 8.20 -1.63
N GLU A 82 4.52 8.45 -2.03
CA GLU A 82 3.42 8.74 -1.10
C GLU A 82 3.09 7.55 -0.21
N PHE A 83 3.17 6.32 -0.73
CA PHE A 83 2.96 5.12 0.10
C PHE A 83 4.15 4.90 1.04
N SER A 84 5.37 5.10 0.55
CA SER A 84 6.59 4.87 1.31
C SER A 84 6.74 5.88 2.46
N ASN A 85 6.38 7.14 2.24
CA ASN A 85 6.37 8.18 3.27
C ASN A 85 5.35 7.83 4.37
N ARG A 86 4.13 7.43 3.99
CA ARG A 86 3.10 7.00 4.95
C ARG A 86 3.50 5.76 5.75
N LEU A 87 4.18 4.81 5.11
CA LEU A 87 4.68 3.61 5.79
C LEU A 87 5.80 3.96 6.77
N LYS A 88 6.78 4.78 6.34
CA LYS A 88 7.86 5.23 7.20
C LYS A 88 7.32 5.98 8.41
N GLU A 89 6.40 6.91 8.18
CA GLU A 89 5.73 7.64 9.24
C GLU A 89 5.01 6.70 10.21
N GLU A 90 4.21 5.74 9.74
CA GLU A 90 3.52 4.81 10.64
C GLU A 90 4.50 4.01 11.53
N MET A 91 5.64 3.59 10.96
CA MET A 91 6.70 2.86 11.67
C MET A 91 7.43 3.70 12.73
N GLU A 92 7.42 5.02 12.63
CA GLU A 92 8.02 5.92 13.64
C GLU A 92 7.15 6.04 14.89
N TYR A 93 5.83 5.82 14.76
CA TYR A 93 4.88 5.96 15.88
C TYR A 93 4.56 4.65 16.59
N LYS A 94 4.62 3.52 15.89
CA LYS A 94 4.30 2.20 16.46
C LYS A 94 4.88 1.04 15.66
N ASP A 95 4.82 -0.13 16.28
CA ASP A 95 4.96 -1.39 15.56
C ASP A 95 3.76 -1.61 14.63
N ILE A 96 4.05 -1.73 13.34
CA ILE A 96 3.04 -1.88 12.29
C ILE A 96 2.57 -3.33 12.19
N ASP A 97 1.26 -3.52 12.05
CA ASP A 97 0.67 -4.81 11.70
C ASP A 97 0.28 -4.87 10.21
N LEU A 98 -0.11 -6.06 9.73
CA LEU A 98 -0.54 -6.23 8.33
C LEU A 98 -1.77 -5.37 8.02
N ARG A 99 -2.69 -5.21 8.98
CA ARG A 99 -3.90 -4.39 8.81
C ARG A 99 -3.54 -2.93 8.57
N ASP A 100 -2.56 -2.40 9.28
CA ASP A 100 -2.04 -1.05 9.08
C ASP A 100 -1.51 -0.89 7.66
N VAL A 101 -0.68 -1.83 7.19
CA VAL A 101 -0.14 -1.83 5.81
C VAL A 101 -1.25 -1.88 4.76
N HIS A 102 -2.34 -2.61 5.02
CA HIS A 102 -3.51 -2.62 4.15
C HIS A 102 -4.23 -1.27 4.13
N LEU A 103 -4.47 -0.67 5.30
CA LEU A 103 -5.12 0.64 5.43
C LEU A 103 -4.31 1.78 4.77
N LEU A 104 -2.97 1.72 4.78
CA LEU A 104 -2.12 2.71 4.11
C LEU A 104 -2.37 2.84 2.61
N LYS A 105 -3.02 1.86 1.97
CA LYS A 105 -3.33 1.91 0.53
C LYS A 105 -4.53 2.81 0.21
N TYR A 106 -5.37 3.10 1.20
CA TYR A 106 -6.67 3.73 1.03
C TYR A 106 -6.78 5.01 1.85
N GLY A 107 -7.62 5.94 1.39
CA GLY A 107 -7.88 7.19 2.08
C GLY A 107 -6.77 8.23 1.98
N ARG A 108 -7.06 9.38 2.58
CA ARG A 108 -6.13 10.48 2.86
C ARG A 108 -5.69 10.35 4.31
N HIS A 109 -4.39 10.38 4.56
CA HIS A 109 -3.83 10.14 5.89
C HIS A 109 -3.45 11.47 6.51
N PHE A 110 -3.82 11.64 7.77
CA PHE A 110 -3.44 12.82 8.57
C PHE A 110 -2.87 12.36 9.90
N ARG A 111 -1.79 12.99 10.32
CA ARG A 111 -1.31 12.91 11.70
C ARG A 111 -1.76 14.16 12.43
N LEU A 112 -2.56 13.97 13.47
CA LEU A 112 -3.13 15.07 14.24
C LEU A 112 -2.18 15.51 15.36
N PRO A 113 -2.32 16.74 15.89
CA PRO A 113 -1.39 17.28 16.89
C PRO A 113 -1.30 16.46 18.17
N GLY A 114 -2.39 15.83 18.61
CA GLY A 114 -2.36 14.90 19.72
C GLY A 114 -1.64 13.60 19.38
N GLY A 115 -1.45 13.27 18.11
CA GLY A 115 -0.78 12.06 17.64
C GLY A 115 -1.74 10.98 17.16
N SER A 116 -3.06 11.21 17.20
CA SER A 116 -4.02 10.30 16.57
C SER A 116 -3.81 10.27 15.05
N LYS A 117 -4.10 9.12 14.41
CA LYS A 117 -4.09 9.02 12.94
C LYS A 117 -5.51 9.05 12.39
N LEU A 118 -5.77 9.96 11.46
CA LEU A 118 -7.04 10.02 10.75
C LEU A 118 -6.87 9.55 9.30
N ILE A 119 -7.73 8.61 8.88
CA ILE A 119 -7.78 8.11 7.51
C ILE A 119 -9.14 8.48 6.92
N VAL A 120 -9.18 9.36 5.92
CA VAL A 120 -10.41 9.86 5.29
C VAL A 120 -10.62 9.21 3.94
N GLY A 121 -11.70 8.46 3.75
CA GLY A 121 -12.00 7.79 2.47
C GLY A 121 -12.11 8.75 1.27
N ARG A 122 -11.64 8.32 0.09
CA ARG A 122 -11.67 9.15 -1.13
C ARG A 122 -12.91 8.94 -1.99
N ASN A 123 -13.54 7.79 -1.87
CA ASN A 123 -14.71 7.38 -2.65
C ASN A 123 -15.48 6.28 -1.88
N LYS A 124 -16.60 5.82 -2.44
CA LYS A 124 -17.47 4.81 -1.82
C LYS A 124 -16.74 3.49 -1.52
N GLU A 125 -15.95 2.99 -2.47
CA GLU A 125 -15.20 1.73 -2.32
C GLU A 125 -14.21 1.82 -1.15
N GLU A 126 -13.49 2.94 -1.04
CA GLU A 126 -12.58 3.15 0.09
C GLU A 126 -13.30 3.32 1.42
N ASN A 127 -14.47 3.95 1.44
CA ASN A 127 -15.28 4.04 2.66
C ASN A 127 -15.66 2.65 3.18
N GLU A 128 -16.08 1.75 2.28
CA GLU A 128 -16.44 0.36 2.62
C GLU A 128 -15.22 -0.43 3.12
N ILE A 129 -14.06 -0.25 2.48
CA ILE A 129 -12.80 -0.87 2.91
C ILE A 129 -12.38 -0.34 4.29
N ILE A 130 -12.36 0.97 4.50
CA ILE A 130 -12.00 1.60 5.78
C ILE A 130 -12.93 1.09 6.90
N TYR A 131 -14.24 1.07 6.65
CA TYR A 131 -15.21 0.52 7.58
C TYR A 131 -14.94 -0.95 7.89
N THR A 132 -14.65 -1.77 6.87
CA THR A 132 -14.34 -3.19 7.04
C THR A 132 -13.12 -3.40 7.93
N TYR A 133 -12.05 -2.66 7.69
CA TYR A 133 -10.81 -2.76 8.47
C TYR A 133 -10.89 -2.11 9.85
N ALA A 134 -11.85 -1.25 10.15
CA ALA A 134 -12.01 -0.64 11.47
C ALA A 134 -12.22 -1.72 12.56
N LYS A 135 -11.55 -1.57 13.71
CA LYS A 135 -11.79 -2.42 14.88
C LYS A 135 -13.12 -2.05 15.54
N GLU A 136 -13.62 -2.94 16.40
CA GLU A 136 -14.92 -2.78 17.07
C GLU A 136 -15.01 -1.54 17.96
N ASP A 137 -13.88 -1.08 18.51
CA ASP A 137 -13.75 0.01 19.48
C ASP A 137 -13.17 1.31 18.89
N GLU A 138 -12.68 1.26 17.65
CA GLU A 138 -12.15 2.43 16.96
C GLU A 138 -13.26 3.36 16.46
N TYR A 139 -12.94 4.64 16.40
CA TYR A 139 -13.92 5.65 16.05
C TYR A 139 -13.98 5.88 14.55
N LEU A 140 -15.19 5.82 14.03
CA LEU A 140 -15.55 6.20 12.68
C LEU A 140 -16.31 7.52 12.72
N LEU A 141 -16.04 8.36 11.72
CA LEU A 141 -16.67 9.67 11.57
C LEU A 141 -17.34 9.75 10.21
N SER A 142 -18.57 10.28 10.17
CA SER A 142 -19.27 10.59 8.93
C SER A 142 -20.19 11.81 9.10
N PRO A 143 -20.40 12.62 8.05
CA PRO A 143 -21.46 13.62 8.06
C PRO A 143 -22.83 12.96 8.25
N LYS A 144 -23.73 13.62 9.00
CA LYS A 144 -25.05 13.09 9.31
C LYS A 144 -26.07 13.37 8.22
N ASN A 145 -26.15 14.61 7.74
CA ASN A 145 -27.21 15.07 6.84
C ASN A 145 -26.77 15.28 5.39
N VAL A 146 -25.48 15.16 5.10
CA VAL A 146 -24.92 15.31 3.74
C VAL A 146 -24.11 14.08 3.32
N LYS A 147 -23.89 13.94 2.02
CA LYS A 147 -22.98 12.92 1.49
C LYS A 147 -21.54 13.28 1.84
N GLY A 148 -20.75 12.28 2.21
CA GLY A 148 -19.35 12.48 2.50
C GLY A 148 -18.60 11.19 2.82
N PRO A 149 -17.34 11.32 3.25
CA PRO A 149 -16.48 10.19 3.49
C PRO A 149 -16.80 9.51 4.82
N ILE A 150 -16.42 8.23 4.92
CA ILE A 150 -16.19 7.58 6.20
C ILE A 150 -14.72 7.83 6.55
N SER A 151 -14.48 8.32 7.76
CA SER A 151 -13.12 8.50 8.28
C SER A 151 -12.89 7.58 9.47
N LEU A 152 -11.69 7.00 9.56
CA LEU A 152 -11.25 6.16 10.68
C LEU A 152 -10.23 6.94 11.52
N LEU A 153 -10.50 7.06 12.82
CA LEU A 153 -9.59 7.62 13.79
C LEU A 153 -8.93 6.49 14.59
N LYS A 154 -7.64 6.32 14.40
CA LYS A 154 -6.78 5.37 15.10
C LYS A 154 -5.99 6.09 16.20
N GLU A 155 -5.55 5.32 17.19
CA GLU A 155 -4.77 5.81 18.33
C GLU A 155 -5.43 7.03 19.01
N ARG A 156 -6.76 6.94 19.19
CA ARG A 156 -7.64 8.04 19.60
C ARG A 156 -7.10 8.80 20.81
N LYS A 157 -7.00 10.12 20.67
CA LYS A 157 -6.95 11.08 21.77
C LYS A 157 -8.15 12.02 21.72
N GLU A 158 -8.73 12.33 22.88
CA GLU A 158 -9.95 13.15 22.94
C GLU A 158 -9.74 14.57 22.37
N GLU A 159 -8.55 15.14 22.54
CA GLU A 159 -8.16 16.45 21.98
C GLU A 159 -8.18 16.51 20.45
N ASP A 160 -7.98 15.37 19.78
CA ASP A 160 -7.95 15.27 18.33
C ASP A 160 -9.34 15.06 17.71
N LEU A 161 -10.38 14.79 18.51
CA LEU A 161 -11.69 14.43 18.00
C LEU A 161 -12.37 15.56 17.23
N LEU A 162 -12.32 16.78 17.77
CA LEU A 162 -12.94 17.93 17.11
C LEU A 162 -12.24 18.23 15.78
N LEU A 163 -10.91 18.15 15.74
CA LEU A 163 -10.14 18.34 14.52
C LEU A 163 -10.42 17.23 13.50
N SER A 164 -10.54 15.97 13.96
CA SER A 164 -10.91 14.85 13.11
C SER A 164 -12.24 15.09 12.41
N ALA A 165 -13.25 15.55 13.16
CA ALA A 165 -14.57 15.83 12.64
C ALA A 165 -14.55 17.00 11.63
N LYS A 166 -13.79 18.06 11.90
CA LYS A 166 -13.58 19.19 10.97
C LYS A 166 -12.97 18.72 9.65
N ILE A 167 -11.93 17.89 9.72
CA ILE A 167 -11.29 17.32 8.53
C ILE A 167 -12.28 16.45 7.75
N THR A 168 -12.99 15.53 8.40
CA THR A 168 -14.03 14.70 7.78
C THR A 168 -15.08 15.55 7.07
N LEU A 169 -15.57 16.61 7.72
CA LEU A 169 -16.56 17.52 7.15
C LEU A 169 -16.03 18.25 5.91
N SER A 170 -14.76 18.69 5.92
CA SER A 170 -14.14 19.42 4.81
C SER A 170 -14.01 18.62 3.50
N TYR A 171 -14.12 17.29 3.57
CA TYR A 171 -14.09 16.38 2.43
C TYR A 171 -15.48 15.84 2.05
N SER A 172 -16.55 16.37 2.67
CA SER A 172 -17.94 16.08 2.33
C SER A 172 -18.52 17.11 1.35
N ASP A 173 -19.79 16.93 0.99
CA ASP A 173 -20.55 17.88 0.18
C ASP A 173 -21.10 19.07 1.01
N ALA A 174 -20.74 19.18 2.30
CA ALA A 174 -21.13 20.30 3.14
C ALA A 174 -20.50 21.62 2.65
N ASN A 175 -21.28 22.70 2.76
CA ASN A 175 -20.87 24.08 2.48
C ASN A 175 -21.09 25.02 3.68
N ALA A 176 -21.56 24.49 4.80
CA ALA A 176 -21.85 25.19 6.05
C ALA A 176 -21.65 24.23 7.23
N ASN A 177 -21.85 24.73 8.44
CA ASN A 177 -21.82 23.93 9.67
C ASN A 177 -22.78 22.74 9.53
N GLU A 178 -22.35 21.59 10.03
CA GLU A 178 -23.07 20.34 9.87
C GLU A 178 -22.74 19.40 11.04
N GLU A 179 -23.66 18.49 11.32
CA GLU A 179 -23.47 17.49 12.36
C GLU A 179 -22.58 16.34 11.86
N ILE A 180 -21.52 16.06 12.61
CA ILE A 180 -20.68 14.88 12.42
C ILE A 180 -21.07 13.81 13.42
N LYS A 181 -21.39 12.63 12.90
CA LYS A 181 -21.63 11.42 13.67
C LYS A 181 -20.30 10.75 13.98
N ILE A 182 -20.03 10.51 15.26
CA ILE A 182 -18.92 9.69 15.74
C ILE A 182 -19.50 8.38 16.26
N PHE A 183 -19.04 7.27 15.69
CA PHE A 183 -19.61 5.95 15.95
C PHE A 183 -18.52 4.88 15.94
N THR A 184 -18.82 3.75 16.58
CA THR A 184 -18.09 2.49 16.41
C THR A 184 -18.91 1.56 15.53
N LYS A 185 -18.41 0.38 15.19
CA LYS A 185 -19.22 -0.64 14.50
C LYS A 185 -20.48 -1.05 15.27
N ARG A 186 -20.49 -0.87 16.59
CA ARG A 186 -21.58 -1.33 17.47
C ARG A 186 -22.62 -0.26 17.77
N SER A 187 -22.19 0.99 17.91
CA SER A 187 -23.06 2.04 18.40
C SER A 187 -22.61 3.44 17.99
N ILE A 188 -23.57 4.36 18.01
CA ILE A 188 -23.29 5.80 17.92
C ILE A 188 -22.78 6.24 19.29
N ILE A 189 -21.62 6.89 19.30
CA ILE A 189 -21.00 7.38 20.54
C ILE A 189 -21.46 8.81 20.81
N LYS A 190 -21.37 9.68 19.80
CA LYS A 190 -21.74 11.09 19.91
C LYS A 190 -22.07 11.68 18.55
N ILE A 191 -22.84 12.75 18.56
CA ILE A 191 -23.06 13.62 17.41
C ILE A 191 -22.62 15.01 17.85
N ILE A 192 -21.79 15.66 17.05
CA ILE A 192 -21.26 16.99 17.36
C ILE A 192 -21.53 17.92 16.18
N ASP A 193 -21.92 19.16 16.49
CA ASP A 193 -22.00 20.23 15.49
C ASP A 193 -20.59 20.77 15.23
N VAL A 194 -20.23 20.88 13.95
CA VAL A 194 -18.87 21.22 13.55
C VAL A 194 -18.90 22.34 12.51
N PRO A 195 -18.12 23.42 12.71
CA PRO A 195 -18.04 24.47 11.72
C PRO A 195 -17.33 24.00 10.46
N TYR A 196 -17.85 24.38 9.30
CA TYR A 196 -17.19 24.09 8.03
C TYR A 196 -15.89 24.90 7.92
N ILE A 197 -14.80 24.20 7.59
CA ILE A 197 -13.49 24.78 7.31
C ILE A 197 -12.99 24.15 6.02
N ASP A 198 -12.49 24.99 5.11
CA ASP A 198 -11.97 24.50 3.84
C ASP A 198 -10.77 23.59 4.04
N LYS A 199 -10.74 22.49 3.28
CA LYS A 199 -9.70 21.44 3.33
C LYS A 199 -8.27 21.94 3.13
N SER A 200 -8.06 23.11 2.50
CA SER A 200 -6.74 23.73 2.35
C SER A 200 -6.06 24.01 3.70
N ASN A 201 -6.83 24.25 4.76
CA ASN A 201 -6.32 24.49 6.11
C ASN A 201 -5.66 23.25 6.74
N PHE A 202 -5.93 22.05 6.23
CA PHE A 202 -5.45 20.79 6.82
C PHE A 202 -4.30 20.16 6.04
N LYS A 203 -3.85 20.79 4.95
CA LYS A 203 -2.77 20.23 4.10
C LYS A 203 -1.46 19.98 4.85
N ALA A 204 -1.14 20.82 5.83
CA ALA A 204 0.09 20.69 6.63
C ALA A 204 0.09 19.45 7.53
N LEU A 205 -1.08 18.86 7.80
CA LEU A 205 -1.24 17.67 8.64
C LEU A 205 -1.25 16.37 7.83
N MET A 206 -1.22 16.46 6.50
CA MET A 206 -1.35 15.31 5.62
C MET A 206 -0.02 14.54 5.52
N VAL A 207 -0.11 13.21 5.55
CA VAL A 207 1.03 12.28 5.49
C VAL A 207 0.98 11.46 4.21
#